data_AF-A0A4Q3G1X0-F1
#
_entry.id   AF-A0A4Q3G1X0-F1
#
_cell.length_a   1.000
_cell.length_b   1.000
_cell.length_c   1.000
_cell.angle_alpha   90.00
_cell.angle_beta   90.00
_cell.angle_gamma   90.00
#
_symmetry.space_group_name_H-M   'P 1'
#
loop_
_entity.id
_entity.type
_entity.pdbx_description
1 polymer ?
#
loop_
_entity_poly.entity_id
_entity_poly.type
_entity_poly.pdbx_seq_one_letter_code
_entity_poly.pdbx_strand_id
1 'polypeptide(L)'
;MVPSPSNTAAELHNASTPDETIAADARALSAQLQAMRERLFPPVSQKTLRSFTSGEAARLIGVSDGYLRQLSLAGEGPQPVVGPG
;
A
#
# COMPACT_ATOMS: atom_id res chain seq x y z
N MET A 1 -45.13 57.96 -6.35
CA MET A 1 -43.75 57.54 -6.02
C MET A 1 -43.82 56.13 -5.48
N VAL A 2 -43.68 55.14 -6.35
CA VAL A 2 -43.69 53.70 -6.02
C VAL A 2 -42.25 53.24 -5.84
N PRO A 3 -41.89 52.55 -4.76
CA PRO A 3 -40.62 51.84 -4.69
C PRO A 3 -40.73 50.47 -5.37
N SER A 4 -39.79 50.18 -6.26
CA SER A 4 -39.64 48.91 -6.99
C SER A 4 -39.24 47.74 -6.07
N PRO A 5 -39.77 46.52 -6.27
CA PRO A 5 -39.24 45.31 -5.65
C PRO A 5 -38.22 44.64 -6.59
N SER A 6 -36.93 44.93 -6.43
CA SER A 6 -35.84 44.28 -7.19
C SER A 6 -34.91 43.40 -6.35
N ASN A 7 -35.28 43.04 -5.12
CA ASN A 7 -34.37 42.30 -4.24
C ASN A 7 -35.07 41.13 -3.51
N THR A 8 -35.54 40.13 -4.26
CA THR A 8 -36.11 38.89 -3.66
C THR A 8 -35.63 37.60 -4.33
N ALA A 9 -34.91 37.68 -5.45
CA ALA A 9 -34.44 36.48 -6.16
C ALA A 9 -33.03 36.00 -5.76
N ALA A 10 -32.28 36.76 -4.94
CA ALA A 10 -30.86 36.50 -4.70
C ALA A 10 -30.53 35.70 -3.42
N GLU A 11 -31.49 35.44 -2.53
CA GLU A 11 -31.21 34.85 -1.20
C GLU A 11 -31.43 33.33 -1.08
N LEU A 12 -31.84 32.63 -2.14
CA LEU A 12 -32.12 31.18 -2.07
C LEU A 12 -30.89 30.26 -2.23
N HIS A 13 -29.67 30.80 -2.19
CA HIS A 13 -28.46 30.03 -2.57
C HIS A 13 -27.56 29.54 -1.40
N ASN A 14 -28.02 29.56 -0.13
CA ASN A 14 -27.10 29.29 0.99
C ASN A 14 -27.60 28.36 2.10
N ALA A 15 -28.39 27.34 1.78
CA ALA A 15 -28.72 26.32 2.79
C ALA A 15 -28.68 24.93 2.17
N SER A 16 -27.47 24.42 1.93
CA SER A 16 -27.28 22.98 1.81
C SER A 16 -27.90 22.34 3.05
N THR A 17 -28.75 21.35 2.86
CA THR A 17 -29.36 20.65 3.97
C THR A 17 -28.27 19.95 4.81
N PRO A 18 -28.52 19.71 6.10
CA PRO A 18 -27.58 18.95 6.93
C PRO A 18 -27.18 17.61 6.31
N ASP A 19 -28.12 16.91 5.68
CA ASP A 19 -27.88 15.63 5.00
C ASP A 19 -26.91 15.78 3.81
N GLU A 20 -27.06 16.84 3.00
CA GLU A 20 -26.14 17.12 1.88
C GLU A 20 -24.73 17.45 2.36
N THR A 21 -24.63 18.17 3.48
CA THR A 21 -23.34 18.52 4.10
C THR A 21 -22.66 17.27 4.65
N ILE A 22 -23.39 16.43 5.40
CA ILE A 22 -22.89 15.15 5.90
C ILE A 22 -22.44 14.25 4.75
N ALA A 23 -23.21 14.19 3.66
CA ALA A 23 -22.85 13.40 2.47
C ALA A 23 -21.61 13.95 1.75
N ALA A 24 -21.39 15.26 1.76
CA ALA A 24 -20.16 15.88 1.23
C ALA A 24 -18.95 15.52 2.10
N ASP A 25 -19.08 15.65 3.42
CA ASP A 25 -18.01 15.36 4.38
C ASP A 25 -17.63 13.87 4.38
N ALA A 26 -18.63 12.98 4.33
CA ALA A 26 -18.40 11.54 4.24
C ALA A 26 -17.59 11.17 2.98
N ARG A 27 -17.87 11.82 1.84
CA ARG A 27 -17.12 11.61 0.59
C ARG A 27 -15.69 12.13 0.70
N ALA A 28 -15.50 13.32 1.28
CA ALA A 28 -14.18 13.90 1.49
C ALA A 28 -13.32 13.01 2.41
N LEU A 29 -13.89 12.56 3.52
CA LEU A 29 -13.23 11.64 4.45
C LEU A 29 -12.88 10.31 3.78
N SER A 30 -13.80 9.73 3.02
CA SER A 30 -13.57 8.46 2.30
C SER A 30 -12.39 8.58 1.32
N ALA A 31 -12.30 9.69 0.59
CA ALA A 31 -11.18 9.95 -0.32
C ALA A 31 -9.84 10.08 0.43
N GLN A 32 -9.82 10.77 1.57
CA GLN A 32 -8.61 10.89 2.40
C GLN A 32 -8.14 9.55 2.97
N LEU A 33 -9.07 8.73 3.47
CA LEU A 33 -8.78 7.38 3.98
C LEU A 33 -8.23 6.47 2.88
N GLN A 34 -8.80 6.53 1.67
CA GLN A 34 -8.32 5.77 0.53
C GLN A 34 -6.88 6.17 0.16
N ALA A 35 -6.61 7.48 0.06
CA ALA A 35 -5.26 7.99 -0.23
C ALA A 35 -4.24 7.58 0.86
N MET A 36 -4.64 7.58 2.13
CA MET A 36 -3.80 7.11 3.24
C MET A 36 -3.51 5.61 3.11
N ARG A 37 -4.53 4.80 2.79
CA ARG A 37 -4.38 3.35 2.60
C ARG A 37 -3.41 3.03 1.47
N GLU A 38 -3.49 3.74 0.35
CA GLU A 38 -2.58 3.54 -0.79
C GLU A 38 -1.12 3.85 -0.44
N ARG A 39 -0.88 4.84 0.42
CA ARG A 39 0.46 5.17 0.92
C ARG A 39 0.99 4.13 1.91
N LEU A 40 0.15 3.64 2.81
CA LEU A 40 0.54 2.67 3.85
C LEU A 40 0.67 1.24 3.30
N PHE A 41 -0.17 0.90 2.34
CA PHE A 41 -0.24 -0.43 1.72
C PHE A 41 -0.11 -0.30 0.21
N PRO A 42 1.08 0.08 -0.30
CA PRO A 42 1.29 0.12 -1.74
C PRO A 42 1.00 -1.27 -2.33
N PRO A 43 0.23 -1.37 -3.43
CA PRO A 43 -0.21 -2.65 -4.00
C PRO A 43 0.95 -3.54 -4.47
N VAL A 44 2.14 -2.96 -4.62
CA VAL A 44 3.40 -3.64 -5.00
C VAL A 44 4.44 -3.57 -3.88
N SER A 45 4.01 -3.68 -2.61
CA SER A 45 4.95 -3.74 -1.49
C SER A 45 5.91 -4.93 -1.66
N GLN A 46 7.13 -4.65 -2.14
CA GLN A 46 8.20 -5.63 -2.27
C GLN A 46 8.82 -5.83 -0.89
N LYS A 47 8.47 -6.94 -0.24
CA LYS A 47 9.11 -7.34 1.01
C LYS A 47 10.41 -8.05 0.67
N THR A 48 11.52 -7.55 1.19
CA THR A 48 12.78 -8.27 1.15
C THR A 48 12.66 -9.50 2.05
N LEU A 49 12.97 -10.67 1.51
CA LEU A 49 13.13 -11.88 2.31
C LEU A 49 14.53 -11.90 2.91
N ARG A 50 14.65 -12.50 4.11
CA ARG A 50 15.97 -12.85 4.63
C ARG A 50 16.66 -13.83 3.68
N SER A 51 18.00 -13.85 3.71
CA SER A 51 18.75 -14.92 3.04
C SER A 51 18.35 -16.29 3.61
N PHE A 52 18.22 -17.28 2.72
CA PHE A 52 18.00 -18.66 3.12
C PHE A 52 19.32 -19.28 3.60
N THR A 53 19.22 -20.13 4.62
CA THR A 53 20.30 -21.07 4.92
C THR A 53 20.41 -22.11 3.80
N SER A 54 21.58 -22.75 3.65
CA SER A 54 21.79 -23.79 2.64
C SER A 54 20.75 -24.92 2.74
N GLY A 55 20.39 -25.32 3.95
CA GLY A 55 19.37 -26.35 4.19
C GLY A 55 17.95 -25.92 3.80
N GLU A 56 17.58 -24.65 4.03
CA GLU A 56 16.28 -24.11 3.58
C GLU A 56 16.22 -23.99 2.06
N ALA A 57 17.29 -23.50 1.43
CA ALA A 57 17.40 -23.41 -0.02
C ALA A 57 17.32 -24.80 -0.67
N ALA A 58 17.98 -25.80 -0.08
CA ALA A 58 17.94 -27.19 -0.54
C ALA A 58 16.50 -27.73 -0.57
N ARG A 59 15.73 -27.50 0.51
CA ARG A 59 14.32 -27.91 0.59
C ARG A 59 13.43 -27.21 -0.42
N LEU A 60 13.66 -25.92 -0.68
CA LEU A 60 12.87 -25.15 -1.65
C LEU A 60 13.13 -25.57 -3.10
N ILE A 61 14.38 -25.90 -3.44
CA ILE A 61 14.78 -26.31 -4.79
C ILE A 61 14.57 -27.81 -5.03
N GLY A 62 14.38 -28.60 -3.96
CA GLY A 62 14.17 -30.05 -4.05
C GLY A 62 15.47 -30.86 -4.19
N VAL A 63 16.57 -30.35 -3.61
CA VAL A 63 17.88 -31.00 -3.61
C VAL A 63 18.34 -31.30 -2.18
N SER A 64 19.40 -32.08 -2.02
CA SER A 64 20.01 -32.29 -0.70
C SER A 64 20.94 -31.12 -0.33
N ASP A 65 21.04 -30.82 0.96
CA ASP A 65 22.00 -29.82 1.48
C ASP A 65 23.45 -30.18 1.13
N GLY A 66 23.79 -31.48 1.17
CA GLY A 66 25.08 -31.99 0.75
C GLY A 66 25.42 -31.70 -0.71
N TYR A 67 24.43 -31.77 -1.61
CA TYR A 67 24.61 -31.43 -3.02
C TYR A 67 24.90 -29.94 -3.23
N LEU A 68 24.17 -29.05 -2.54
CA LEU A 68 24.48 -27.61 -2.58
C LEU A 68 25.86 -27.30 -2.00
N ARG A 69 26.27 -27.98 -0.93
CA ARG A 69 27.61 -27.84 -0.35
C ARG A 69 28.68 -28.31 -1.32
N GLN A 70 28.48 -29.44 -2.01
CA GLN A 70 29.41 -29.92 -3.02
C GLN A 70 29.54 -28.92 -4.18
N LEU A 71 28.43 -28.39 -4.70
CA LEU A 71 28.44 -27.37 -5.75
C LEU A 71 29.17 -26.09 -5.30
N SER A 72 28.93 -25.65 -4.06
CA SER A 72 29.62 -24.49 -3.48
C SER A 72 31.14 -24.71 -3.40
N LEU A 73 31.58 -25.91 -2.97
CA LEU A 73 32.99 -26.28 -2.88
C LEU A 73 33.67 -26.46 -4.24
N ALA A 74 32.93 -26.94 -5.24
CA ALA A 74 33.40 -27.05 -6.62
C ALA A 74 33.45 -25.68 -7.33
N GLY A 75 32.91 -24.62 -6.73
CA GLY A 75 32.79 -23.31 -7.35
C GLY A 75 31.68 -23.20 -8.40
N GLU A 76 30.82 -24.22 -8.49
CA GLU A 76 29.72 -24.33 -9.45
C GLU A 76 28.38 -23.81 -8.90
N GLY A 77 28.39 -23.22 -7.69
CA GLY A 77 27.21 -22.67 -7.02
C GLY A 77 27.40 -21.25 -6.50
N PRO A 78 26.31 -20.53 -6.19
CA PRO A 78 26.38 -19.24 -5.53
C PRO A 78 27.08 -19.39 -4.18
N GLN A 79 28.05 -18.53 -3.90
CA GLN A 79 28.81 -18.61 -2.66
C GLN A 79 27.92 -18.23 -1.46
N PRO A 80 27.79 -19.11 -0.45
CA PRO A 80 26.97 -18.82 0.71
C PRO A 80 27.59 -17.68 1.54
N VAL A 81 26.73 -16.80 2.07
CA VAL A 81 27.17 -15.80 3.05
C VAL A 81 27.52 -16.52 4.34
N VAL A 82 28.76 -16.35 4.81
CA VAL A 82 29.21 -16.92 6.09
C VAL A 82 28.94 -15.88 7.19
N GLY A 83 27.86 -16.06 7.95
CA GLY A 83 27.55 -15.26 9.13
C GLY A 83 28.09 -15.88 10.43
N PRO A 84 28.10 -15.15 11.56
CA PRO A 84 28.22 -15.78 12.86
C PRO A 84 26.97 -16.65 13.03
N GLY A 85 27.19 -17.96 13.16
CA GLY A 85 26.14 -19.00 13.05
C GLY A 85 24.92 -18.79 13.94
#